data_AF-A0A937GZE1-F1
#
_entry.id   AF-A0A937GZE1-F1
#
_cell.length_a   1.000
_cell.length_b   1.000
_cell.length_c   1.000
_cell.angle_alpha   90.00
_cell.angle_beta   90.00
_cell.angle_gamma   90.00
#
_symmetry.space_group_name_H-M   'P 1'
#
loop_
_entity.id
_entity.type
_entity.pdbx_description
1 polymer ?
#
loop_
_entity_poly.entity_id
_entity_poly.type
_entity_poly.pdbx_seq_one_letter_code
_entity_poly.pdbx_strand_id
1 'polypeptide(L)'
;MASSGNFFSKFQKKLGIRTLNKDLYKEAFTHRSLNLKNTKGEAVNFERLEFLGDALLTSIVAEYLFQYYPLAKEGALTKLRAKIVSRVKLNQIGKEMG
;
A
#
# COMPACT_ATOMS: atom_id res chain seq x y z
N MET A 1 -14.45 17.12 -13.63
CA MET A 1 -14.45 16.71 -12.20
C MET A 1 -15.56 15.70 -12.01
N ALA A 2 -15.27 14.41 -12.18
CA ALA A 2 -16.26 13.35 -11.98
C ALA A 2 -16.44 13.08 -10.48
N SER A 3 -17.69 12.95 -10.09
CA SER A 3 -18.27 12.78 -8.75
C SER A 3 -17.51 11.75 -7.89
N SER A 4 -16.55 12.22 -7.09
CA SER A 4 -15.64 11.38 -6.29
C SER A 4 -16.26 10.80 -5.01
N GLY A 5 -17.55 11.08 -4.76
CA GLY A 5 -18.22 10.67 -3.52
C GLY A 5 -18.46 9.16 -3.40
N ASN A 6 -18.53 8.42 -4.50
CA ASN A 6 -18.98 7.03 -4.51
C ASN A 6 -17.83 5.99 -4.38
N PHE A 7 -16.67 6.25 -4.99
CA PHE A 7 -15.54 5.31 -4.97
C PHE A 7 -14.94 5.14 -3.57
N PHE A 8 -14.53 6.25 -2.94
CA PHE A 8 -13.89 6.19 -1.63
C PHE A 8 -14.82 5.64 -0.56
N SER A 9 -16.09 6.03 -0.55
CA SER A 9 -17.06 5.51 0.42
C SER A 9 -17.26 3.99 0.28
N LYS A 10 -17.34 3.47 -0.95
CA LYS A 10 -17.41 2.03 -1.22
C LYS A 10 -16.13 1.30 -0.78
N PHE A 11 -14.96 1.85 -1.11
CA PHE A 11 -13.66 1.29 -0.74
C PHE A 11 -13.49 1.22 0.79
N GLN A 12 -13.78 2.30 1.49
CA GLN A 12 -13.76 2.36 2.96
C GLN A 12 -14.67 1.31 3.59
N LYS A 13 -15.90 1.17 3.07
CA LYS A 13 -16.85 0.18 3.56
C LYS A 13 -16.37 -1.25 3.30
N LYS A 14 -15.79 -1.54 2.12
CA LYS A 14 -15.28 -2.87 1.76
C LYS A 14 -14.08 -3.26 2.62
N LEU A 15 -13.19 -2.33 2.94
CA LEU A 15 -11.98 -2.62 3.72
C LEU A 15 -12.15 -2.44 5.23
N GLY A 16 -13.27 -1.89 5.69
CA GLY A 16 -13.47 -1.56 7.10
C GLY A 16 -12.55 -0.46 7.62
N ILE A 17 -11.95 0.33 6.73
CA ILE A 17 -10.97 1.38 7.09
C ILE A 17 -11.66 2.74 7.19
N ARG A 18 -11.53 3.41 8.34
CA ARG A 18 -11.92 4.82 8.49
C ARG A 18 -10.78 5.70 8.03
N THR A 19 -11.07 6.68 7.16
CA THR A 19 -10.04 7.59 6.65
C THR A 19 -10.00 8.84 7.50
N LEU A 20 -8.87 9.11 8.15
CA LEU A 20 -8.64 10.36 8.87
C LEU A 20 -8.38 11.53 7.90
N ASN A 21 -7.76 11.26 6.74
CA ASN A 21 -7.45 12.28 5.74
C ASN A 21 -7.75 11.77 4.32
N LYS A 22 -8.71 12.42 3.63
CA LYS A 22 -9.12 12.07 2.26
C LYS A 22 -8.07 12.40 1.21
N ASP A 23 -7.20 13.38 1.47
CA ASP A 23 -6.20 13.81 0.51
C ASP A 23 -5.06 12.79 0.37
N LEU A 24 -4.72 12.06 1.46
CA LEU A 24 -3.80 10.91 1.39
C LEU A 24 -4.30 9.83 0.43
N TYR A 25 -5.61 9.60 0.41
CA TYR A 25 -6.21 8.63 -0.52
C TYR A 25 -6.16 9.12 -1.96
N LYS A 26 -6.44 10.41 -2.20
CA LYS A 26 -6.28 10.97 -3.55
C LYS A 26 -4.83 10.83 -4.02
N GLU A 27 -3.86 11.13 -3.17
CA GLU A 27 -2.44 10.98 -3.46
C GLU A 27 -2.07 9.52 -3.76
N ALA A 28 -2.53 8.57 -2.93
CA ALA A 28 -2.29 7.14 -3.11
C ALA A 28 -2.84 6.58 -4.44
N PHE A 29 -3.91 7.17 -4.98
CA PHE A 29 -4.49 6.79 -6.28
C PHE A 29 -4.05 7.71 -7.44
N THR A 30 -3.07 8.61 -7.22
CA THR A 30 -2.55 9.50 -8.26
C THR A 30 -1.26 8.94 -8.85
N HIS A 31 -1.32 8.48 -10.10
CA HIS A 31 -0.14 8.01 -10.81
C HIS A 31 0.77 9.18 -11.23
N ARG A 32 2.10 8.99 -11.13
CA ARG A 32 3.11 10.01 -11.46
C ARG A 32 2.96 10.65 -12.85
N SER A 33 2.39 9.93 -13.82
CA SER A 33 2.16 10.43 -15.18
C SER A 33 1.20 11.61 -15.26
N LEU A 34 0.39 11.85 -14.22
CA LEU A 34 -0.52 12.99 -14.16
C LEU A 34 0.21 14.31 -13.87
N ASN A 35 1.48 14.26 -13.45
CA ASN A 35 2.33 15.42 -13.19
C ASN A 35 1.66 16.50 -12.32
N LEU A 36 0.81 16.09 -11.38
CA LEU A 36 0.11 17.00 -10.48
C LEU A 36 1.10 17.61 -9.49
N LYS A 37 0.87 18.89 -9.18
CA LYS A 37 1.66 19.64 -8.20
C LYS A 37 0.75 20.31 -7.19
N ASN A 38 1.18 20.40 -5.94
CA ASN A 38 0.48 21.16 -4.92
C ASN A 38 0.82 22.67 -5.02
N THR A 39 0.27 23.48 -4.12
CA THR A 39 0.49 24.94 -4.07
C THR A 39 1.94 25.34 -3.82
N LYS A 40 2.78 24.43 -3.34
CA LYS A 40 4.22 24.61 -3.13
C LYS A 40 5.06 24.10 -4.31
N GLY A 41 4.43 23.59 -5.36
CA GLY A 41 5.11 23.04 -6.54
C GLY A 41 5.64 21.60 -6.36
N GLU A 42 5.34 20.94 -5.24
CA GLU A 42 5.77 19.57 -4.96
C GLU A 42 4.90 18.58 -5.73
N ALA A 43 5.49 17.48 -6.21
CA ALA A 43 4.75 16.44 -6.92
C ALA A 43 3.73 15.76 -5.99
N VAL A 44 2.51 15.58 -6.49
CA VAL A 44 1.44 14.85 -5.81
C VAL A 44 1.23 13.54 -6.56
N ASN A 45 1.78 12.46 -6.02
CA ASN A 45 1.65 11.10 -6.57
C ASN A 45 1.88 10.07 -5.45
N PHE A 46 1.62 8.80 -5.73
CA PHE A 46 1.71 7.75 -4.72
C PHE A 46 3.13 7.37 -4.28
N GLU A 47 4.20 7.79 -4.95
CA GLU A 47 5.55 7.17 -4.80
C GLU A 47 6.08 7.26 -3.37
N ARG A 48 5.83 8.37 -2.67
CA ARG A 48 6.24 8.53 -1.26
C ARG A 48 5.44 7.63 -0.32
N LEU A 49 4.14 7.48 -0.59
CA LEU A 49 3.26 6.60 0.19
C LEU A 49 3.60 5.12 -0.07
N GLU A 50 3.93 4.76 -1.31
CA GLU A 50 4.40 3.43 -1.68
C GLU A 50 5.70 3.10 -0.96
N PHE A 51 6.68 4.01 -0.95
CA PHE A 51 7.94 3.83 -0.22
C PHE A 51 7.71 3.52 1.28
N LEU A 52 6.86 4.31 1.95
CA LEU A 52 6.52 4.08 3.35
C LEU A 52 5.76 2.76 3.54
N GLY A 53 4.79 2.48 2.66
CA GLY A 53 3.96 1.27 2.70
C GLY A 53 4.80 0.00 2.54
N ASP A 54 5.78 -0.01 1.64
CA ASP A 54 6.66 -1.15 1.41
C ASP A 54 7.52 -1.46 2.64
N ALA A 55 8.06 -0.43 3.30
CA ALA A 55 8.81 -0.60 4.55
C ALA A 55 7.93 -1.17 5.68
N LEU A 56 6.70 -0.67 5.83
CA LEU A 56 5.75 -1.16 6.83
C LEU A 56 5.35 -2.63 6.57
N LEU A 57 4.94 -2.95 5.33
CA LEU A 57 4.56 -4.32 4.96
C LEU A 57 5.73 -5.29 5.13
N THR A 58 6.93 -4.88 4.73
CA THR A 58 8.16 -5.66 4.93
C THR A 58 8.40 -5.95 6.40
N SER A 59 8.27 -4.95 7.27
CA SER A 59 8.49 -5.11 8.72
C SER A 59 7.44 -6.00 9.37
N ILE A 60 6.16 -5.77 9.09
CA ILE A 60 5.04 -6.54 9.69
C ILE A 60 5.15 -8.02 9.28
N VAL A 61 5.42 -8.30 7.99
CA VAL A 61 5.57 -9.68 7.53
C VAL A 61 6.83 -10.32 8.10
N ALA A 62 7.93 -9.57 8.25
CA ALA A 62 9.14 -10.08 8.90
C ALA A 62 8.90 -10.46 10.36
N GLU A 63 8.21 -9.61 11.13
CA GLU A 63 7.82 -9.90 12.52
C GLU A 63 6.95 -11.15 12.60
N TYR A 64 5.91 -11.23 11.76
CA TYR A 64 5.03 -12.39 11.70
C TYR A 64 5.79 -13.69 11.42
N LEU A 65 6.67 -13.69 10.40
CA LEU A 65 7.45 -14.88 10.03
C LEU A 65 8.45 -15.26 11.13
N PHE A 66 9.06 -14.29 11.80
CA PHE A 66 9.97 -14.53 12.92
C PHE A 66 9.26 -15.23 14.08
N GLN A 67 8.05 -14.79 14.43
CA GLN A 67 7.24 -15.40 15.50
C GLN A 67 6.69 -16.78 15.09
N TYR A 68 6.23 -16.91 13.84
CA TYR A 68 5.58 -18.13 13.35
C TYR A 68 6.56 -19.28 13.06
N TYR A 69 7.80 -18.96 12.67
CA TYR A 69 8.86 -19.93 12.36
C TYR A 69 10.11 -19.71 13.24
N PRO A 70 10.04 -19.95 14.56
CA PRO A 70 11.11 -19.59 15.50
C PRO A 70 12.44 -20.32 15.29
N LEU A 71 12.43 -21.46 14.57
CA LEU A 71 13.62 -22.26 14.27
C LEU A 71 14.16 -22.04 12.85
N ALA A 72 13.50 -21.22 12.04
CA ALA A 72 13.93 -20.98 10.66
C ALA A 72 15.15 -20.06 10.62
N LYS A 73 16.09 -20.39 9.73
CA LYS A 73 17.27 -19.54 9.47
C LYS A 73 16.85 -18.28 8.72
N GLU A 74 17.60 -17.20 8.93
CA GLU A 74 17.38 -15.89 8.29
C GLU A 74 17.14 -16.02 6.77
N GLY A 75 17.98 -16.75 6.04
CA GLY A 75 17.82 -16.87 4.59
C GLY A 75 16.51 -17.53 4.14
N ALA A 76 15.93 -18.43 4.94
CA ALA A 76 14.61 -19.01 4.65
C ALA A 76 13.50 -18.00 4.91
N LEU A 77 13.58 -17.26 6.02
CA LEU A 77 12.66 -16.18 6.37
C LEU A 77 12.66 -15.07 5.30
N THR A 78 13.84 -14.66 4.84
CA THR A 78 14.00 -13.66 3.77
C THR A 78 13.39 -14.13 2.45
N LYS A 79 13.56 -15.40 2.06
CA LYS A 79 12.92 -15.97 0.87
C LYS A 79 11.39 -16.00 0.99
N LEU A 80 10.86 -16.39 2.15
CA LEU A 80 9.42 -16.41 2.40
C LEU A 80 8.84 -15.00 2.38
N ARG A 81 9.48 -14.05 3.06
CA ARG A 81 9.10 -12.63 3.04
C ARG A 81 9.06 -12.08 1.62
N ALA A 82 10.09 -12.31 0.83
CA ALA A 82 10.16 -11.86 -0.55
C ALA A 82 9.08 -12.48 -1.45
N LYS A 83 8.60 -13.69 -1.13
CA LYS A 83 7.48 -14.32 -1.85
C LYS A 83 6.13 -13.66 -1.48
N ILE A 84 5.94 -13.36 -0.20
CA ILE A 84 4.71 -12.75 0.33
C ILE A 84 4.61 -11.28 -0.08
N VAL A 85 5.66 -10.51 0.19
CA VAL A 85 5.79 -9.08 -0.14
C VAL A 85 6.49 -8.99 -1.50
N SER A 86 5.73 -9.22 -2.56
CA SER A 86 6.21 -9.11 -3.94
C SER A 86 5.21 -8.32 -4.78
N ARG A 87 5.71 -7.61 -5.81
CA ARG A 87 4.86 -6.90 -6.76
C ARG A 87 3.77 -7.79 -7.34
N VAL A 88 4.09 -9.03 -7.72
CA VAL A 88 3.11 -9.99 -8.25
C VAL A 88 2.00 -10.27 -7.23
N LYS A 89 2.37 -10.56 -5.98
CA LYS A 89 1.39 -10.91 -4.95
C LYS A 89 0.56 -9.70 -4.51
N LEU A 90 1.19 -8.54 -4.32
CA LEU A 90 0.50 -7.30 -3.96
C LEU A 90 -0.44 -6.84 -5.08
N ASN A 91 -0.05 -6.96 -6.35
CA ASN A 91 -0.92 -6.68 -7.49
C ASN A 91 -2.13 -7.61 -7.54
N GLN A 92 -1.95 -8.89 -7.24
CA GLN A 92 -3.06 -9.85 -7.16
C GLN A 92 -4.04 -9.44 -6.07
N ILE A 93 -3.55 -9.16 -4.86
CA ILE A 93 -4.37 -8.74 -3.72
C ILE A 93 -5.12 -7.45 -4.05
N GLY A 94 -4.45 -6.47 -4.66
CA GLY A 94 -5.06 -5.21 -5.10
C GLY A 94 -6.25 -5.43 -6.04
N LYS A 95 -6.13 -6.37 -7.00
CA LYS A 95 -7.24 -6.72 -7.91
C LYS A 95 -8.41 -7.40 -7.19
N GLU A 96 -8.15 -8.26 -6.21
CA GLU A 96 -9.19 -8.93 -5.41
C GLU A 96 -9.93 -7.92 -4.50
N MET A 97 -9.22 -6.88 -4.05
CA MET A 97 -9.79 -5.78 -3.26
C MET A 97 -10.70 -4.87 -4.07
N GLY A 98 -10.75 -4.98 -5.40
CA GLY A 98 -11.65 -4.23 -6.30
C GLY A 98 -11.14 -2.84 -6.62
#